data_AF-A0A1A0HD04-F1
#
_entry.id   AF-A0A1A0HD04-F1
#
_cell.length_a   1.000
_cell.length_b   1.000
_cell.length_c   1.000
_cell.angle_alpha   90.00
_cell.angle_beta   90.00
_cell.angle_gamma   90.00
#
_symmetry.space_group_name_H-M   'P 1'
#
loop_
_entity.id
_entity.type
_entity.pdbx_description
1 polymer ?
#
loop_
_entity_poly.entity_id
_entity_poly.type
_entity_poly.pdbx_seq_one_letter_code
_entity_poly.pdbx_strand_id
1 'polypeptide(L)'
;PSQHTRRRRRPRLFTKDIETLLYSMGDGPVSLDSTVNCLEDCLVEFLTDISHESLQFARLHGRLRIKVDDVPFALRNDPLKLGRMNYIREQLAKIEKAKKLYDTNNVNEREYFADEDDEDDDNDGSRPLKKAKKKER
;
A
#
# COMPACT_ATOMS: atom_id res chain seq x y z
N PRO A 1 -30.04 36.66 -7.04
CA PRO A 1 -28.74 36.76 -6.32
C PRO A 1 -27.89 35.47 -6.49
N SER A 2 -26.93 35.49 -7.42
CA SER A 2 -26.06 34.35 -7.70
C SER A 2 -25.00 34.20 -6.61
N GLN A 3 -25.17 33.18 -5.77
CA GLN A 3 -24.19 32.79 -4.76
C GLN A 3 -22.92 32.32 -5.47
N HIS A 4 -21.93 33.21 -5.56
CA HIS A 4 -20.58 32.82 -5.98
C HIS A 4 -20.00 32.03 -4.82
N THR A 5 -20.06 30.70 -4.90
CA THR A 5 -19.28 29.86 -4.01
C THR A 5 -17.82 30.28 -4.18
N ARG A 6 -17.23 30.86 -3.13
CA ARG A 6 -15.79 31.16 -3.14
C ARG A 6 -15.11 29.82 -3.41
N ARG A 7 -14.56 29.62 -4.61
CA ARG A 7 -13.67 28.49 -4.89
C ARG A 7 -12.61 28.53 -3.80
N ARG A 8 -12.68 27.61 -2.84
CA ARG A 8 -11.63 27.43 -1.85
C ARG A 8 -10.35 27.29 -2.66
N ARG A 9 -9.35 28.13 -2.36
CA ARG A 9 -8.01 27.95 -2.93
C ARG A 9 -7.62 26.50 -2.64
N ARG A 10 -7.28 25.74 -3.69
CA ARG A 10 -6.81 24.37 -3.52
C ARG A 10 -5.63 24.41 -2.55
N PRO A 11 -5.69 23.71 -1.41
CA PRO A 11 -4.56 23.65 -0.52
C PRO A 11 -3.40 23.02 -1.28
N ARG A 12 -2.22 23.65 -1.21
CA ARG A 12 -0.98 23.11 -1.76
C ARG A 12 -0.45 22.07 -0.79
N LEU A 13 -0.77 20.81 -1.04
CA LEU A 13 -0.48 19.67 -0.17
C LEU A 13 0.91 19.09 -0.44
N PHE A 14 1.36 19.10 -1.70
CA PHE A 14 2.52 18.32 -2.14
C PHE A 14 3.68 19.16 -2.67
N THR A 15 3.59 20.49 -2.64
CA THR A 15 4.61 21.39 -3.22
C THR A 15 6.04 21.04 -2.80
N LYS A 16 6.30 20.88 -1.50
CA LYS A 16 7.66 20.58 -0.98
C LYS A 16 8.16 19.19 -1.39
N ASP A 17 7.25 18.21 -1.41
CA ASP A 17 7.59 16.84 -1.80
C ASP A 17 7.89 16.77 -3.30
N ILE A 18 7.15 17.51 -4.12
CA ILE A 18 7.38 17.63 -5.56
C ILE A 18 8.71 18.33 -5.84
N GLU A 19 9.03 19.43 -5.16
CA GLU A 19 10.33 20.11 -5.29
C GLU A 19 11.49 19.19 -4.92
N THR A 20 11.37 18.45 -3.81
CA THR A 20 12.38 17.48 -3.37
C THR A 20 12.54 16.34 -4.38
N LEU A 21 11.42 15.85 -4.92
CA LEU A 21 11.40 14.81 -5.95
C LEU A 21 12.08 15.30 -7.23
N LEU A 22 11.75 16.49 -7.71
CA LEU A 22 12.34 17.09 -8.90
C LEU A 22 13.86 17.25 -8.75
N TYR A 23 14.32 17.76 -7.61
CA TYR A 23 15.75 17.85 -7.32
C TYR A 23 16.43 16.47 -7.34
N SER A 24 15.80 15.45 -6.75
CA SER A 24 16.33 14.08 -6.77
C SER A 24 16.38 13.46 -8.18
N MET A 25 15.53 13.95 -9.09
CA MET A 25 15.47 13.56 -10.50
C MET A 25 16.41 14.39 -11.39
N GLY A 26 17.19 15.30 -10.80
CA GLY A 26 18.19 16.10 -11.51
C GLY A 26 17.71 17.47 -11.98
N ASP A 27 16.55 17.95 -11.49
CA ASP A 27 16.16 19.37 -11.65
C ASP A 27 17.10 20.29 -10.85
N GLY A 28 17.04 21.59 -11.13
CA GLY A 28 17.78 22.60 -10.39
C GLY A 28 17.39 22.65 -8.89
N PRO A 29 18.21 23.32 -8.05
CA PRO A 29 17.91 23.49 -6.62
C PRO A 29 16.65 24.32 -6.35
N VAL A 30 16.16 25.04 -7.36
CA VAL A 30 14.90 25.79 -7.34
C VAL A 30 14.11 25.42 -8.59
N SER A 31 13.02 24.68 -8.41
CA SER A 31 12.10 24.33 -9.49
C SER A 31 11.19 25.50 -9.87
N LEU A 32 10.70 25.51 -11.10
CA LEU A 32 9.74 26.51 -11.56
C LEU A 32 8.37 26.29 -10.91
N ASP A 33 7.79 27.35 -10.32
CA ASP A 33 6.47 27.32 -9.70
C ASP A 33 5.39 26.74 -10.62
N SER A 34 5.42 27.08 -11.91
CA SER A 34 4.46 26.57 -12.89
C SER A 34 4.54 25.05 -13.07
N THR A 35 5.76 24.49 -13.01
CA THR A 35 6.00 23.05 -13.11
C THR A 35 5.47 22.35 -11.87
N VAL A 36 5.80 22.87 -10.68
CA VAL A 36 5.33 22.30 -9.42
C VAL A 36 3.80 22.32 -9.33
N ASN A 37 3.17 23.43 -9.70
CA ASN A 37 1.70 23.53 -9.70
C ASN A 37 1.05 22.55 -10.70
N CYS A 38 1.63 22.40 -11.89
CA CYS A 38 1.13 21.46 -12.90
C CYS A 38 1.22 20.01 -12.40
N LEU A 39 2.36 19.62 -11.86
CA LEU A 39 2.57 18.29 -11.30
C LEU A 39 1.66 18.03 -10.09
N GLU A 40 1.41 19.04 -9.27
CA GLU A 40 0.49 18.92 -8.15
C GLU A 40 -0.95 18.66 -8.62
N ASP A 41 -1.42 19.37 -9.66
CA ASP A 41 -2.73 19.13 -10.25
C ASP A 41 -2.81 17.73 -10.88
N CYS A 42 -1.79 17.29 -11.63
CA CYS A 42 -1.73 15.94 -12.20
C CYS A 42 -1.71 14.84 -11.12
N LEU A 43 -0.97 15.05 -10.02
CA LEU A 43 -0.87 14.11 -8.92
C LEU A 43 -2.23 13.96 -8.21
N VAL A 44 -2.92 15.07 -7.94
CA VAL A 44 -4.25 15.06 -7.33
C VAL A 44 -5.25 14.33 -8.21
N GLU A 45 -5.22 14.57 -9.52
CA GLU A 45 -6.07 13.87 -10.49
C GLU A 45 -5.80 12.36 -10.47
N PHE A 46 -4.53 11.96 -10.59
CA PHE A 46 -4.12 10.56 -10.54
C PHE A 46 -4.56 9.83 -9.26
N LEU A 47 -4.37 10.45 -8.08
CA LEU A 47 -4.80 9.88 -6.80
C LEU A 47 -6.32 9.79 -6.68
N THR A 48 -7.03 10.75 -7.26
CA THR A 48 -8.50 10.78 -7.28
C THR A 48 -9.04 9.61 -8.11
N ASP A 49 -8.46 9.38 -9.29
CA ASP A 49 -8.87 8.29 -10.18
C ASP A 49 -8.61 6.91 -9.56
N ILE A 50 -7.41 6.69 -8.98
CA ILE A 50 -7.09 5.45 -8.26
C ILE A 50 -8.06 5.23 -7.10
N SER A 51 -8.40 6.29 -6.36
CA SER A 51 -9.32 6.20 -5.22
C SER A 51 -10.73 5.82 -5.69
N HIS A 52 -11.19 6.38 -6.80
CA HIS A 52 -12.48 6.01 -7.38
C HIS A 52 -12.51 4.55 -7.83
N GLU A 53 -11.49 4.08 -8.53
CA GLU A 53 -11.41 2.69 -8.98
C GLU A 53 -11.32 1.70 -7.80
N SER A 54 -10.50 2.01 -6.81
CA SER A 54 -10.40 1.22 -5.57
C SER A 54 -11.73 1.19 -4.81
N LEU A 55 -12.46 2.31 -4.79
CA LEU A 55 -13.78 2.38 -4.15
C LEU A 55 -14.82 1.54 -4.88
N GLN A 56 -14.78 1.45 -6.22
CA GLN A 56 -15.69 0.57 -6.95
C GLN A 56 -15.47 -0.88 -6.53
N PHE A 57 -14.21 -1.32 -6.42
CA PHE A 57 -13.89 -2.66 -5.93
C PHE A 57 -14.35 -2.88 -4.49
N ALA A 58 -14.10 -1.92 -3.59
CA ALA A 58 -14.58 -2.00 -2.21
C ALA A 58 -16.11 -2.14 -2.13
N ARG A 59 -16.85 -1.40 -2.97
CA ARG A 59 -18.33 -1.45 -3.06
C ARG A 59 -18.84 -2.79 -3.56
N LEU A 60 -18.17 -3.42 -4.52
CA LEU A 60 -18.50 -4.78 -4.97
C LEU A 60 -18.38 -5.79 -3.82
N HIS A 61 -17.45 -5.55 -2.89
CA HIS A 61 -17.31 -6.30 -1.64
C HIS A 61 -18.22 -5.81 -0.49
N GLY A 62 -19.21 -4.97 -0.77
CA GLY A 62 -20.17 -4.44 0.22
C GLY A 62 -19.58 -3.43 1.21
N ARG A 63 -18.39 -2.89 0.95
CA ARG A 63 -17.70 -1.93 1.82
C ARG A 63 -17.84 -0.50 1.29
N LEU A 64 -18.04 0.45 2.20
CA LEU A 64 -18.07 1.89 1.90
C LEU A 64 -16.70 2.58 2.03
N ARG A 65 -15.74 1.90 2.67
CA ARG A 65 -14.39 2.42 2.94
C ARG A 65 -13.35 1.60 2.19
N ILE A 66 -12.43 2.32 1.55
CA ILE A 66 -11.27 1.76 0.85
C ILE A 66 -10.28 1.21 1.89
N LYS A 67 -9.71 0.04 1.60
CA LYS A 67 -8.56 -0.56 2.27
C LYS A 67 -7.38 -0.62 1.32
N VAL A 68 -6.18 -0.80 1.87
CA VAL A 68 -4.96 -0.97 1.06
C VAL A 68 -5.07 -2.17 0.11
N ASP A 69 -5.79 -3.22 0.51
CA ASP A 69 -6.05 -4.40 -0.32
C ASP A 69 -6.91 -4.14 -1.56
N ASP A 70 -7.56 -2.98 -1.66
CA ASP A 70 -8.36 -2.60 -2.84
C ASP A 70 -7.51 -1.96 -3.95
N VAL A 71 -6.36 -1.36 -3.59
CA VAL A 71 -5.46 -0.66 -4.51
C VAL A 71 -4.83 -1.59 -5.58
N PRO A 72 -4.42 -2.85 -5.28
CA PRO A 72 -3.93 -3.77 -6.31
C PRO A 72 -4.91 -3.93 -7.47
N PHE A 73 -6.20 -3.98 -7.19
CA PHE A 73 -7.21 -4.10 -8.24
C PHE A 73 -7.25 -2.86 -9.13
N ALA A 74 -7.13 -1.66 -8.57
CA ALA A 74 -7.04 -0.42 -9.36
C ALA A 74 -5.79 -0.37 -10.24
N LEU A 75 -4.67 -0.96 -9.79
CA LEU A 75 -3.42 -1.01 -10.54
C LEU A 75 -3.29 -2.20 -11.50
N ARG A 76 -4.34 -3.02 -11.68
CA ARG A 76 -4.27 -4.27 -12.48
C ARG A 76 -3.81 -4.10 -13.93
N ASN A 77 -3.99 -2.90 -14.50
CA ASN A 77 -3.59 -2.60 -15.87
C ASN A 77 -2.15 -2.07 -15.99
N ASP A 78 -1.47 -1.80 -14.87
CA ASP A 78 -0.10 -1.31 -14.82
C ASP A 78 0.78 -2.30 -14.03
N PRO A 79 1.37 -3.30 -14.70
CA PRO A 79 2.13 -4.36 -14.02
C PRO A 79 3.37 -3.83 -13.28
N LEU A 80 3.96 -2.72 -13.74
CA LEU A 80 5.14 -2.12 -13.11
C LEU A 80 4.77 -1.47 -11.77
N LYS A 81 3.68 -0.67 -11.73
CA LYS A 81 3.20 -0.06 -10.49
C LYS A 81 2.67 -1.10 -9.52
N LEU A 82 1.95 -2.11 -10.03
CA LEU A 82 1.45 -3.23 -9.23
C LEU A 82 2.60 -4.02 -8.60
N GLY A 83 3.61 -4.40 -9.39
CA GLY A 83 4.79 -5.11 -8.90
C GLY A 83 5.55 -4.31 -7.84
N ARG A 84 5.74 -3.00 -8.07
CA ARG A 84 6.39 -2.12 -7.09
C ARG A 84 5.60 -2.01 -5.78
N MET A 85 4.28 -1.91 -5.85
CA MET A 85 3.43 -1.86 -4.65
C MET A 85 3.49 -3.18 -3.86
N ASN A 86 3.44 -4.33 -4.55
CA ASN A 86 3.56 -5.64 -3.90
C ASN A 86 4.91 -5.79 -3.19
N TYR A 87 6.01 -5.39 -3.85
CA TYR A 87 7.32 -5.35 -3.23
C TYR A 87 7.34 -4.47 -1.96
N ILE A 88 6.79 -3.26 -2.02
CA ILE A 88 6.74 -2.36 -0.85
C ILE A 88 5.94 -3.01 0.30
N ARG A 89 4.80 -3.66 0.00
CA ARG A 89 3.97 -4.36 0.99
C ARG A 89 4.75 -5.48 1.67
N GLU A 90 5.47 -6.28 0.90
CA GLU A 90 6.30 -7.38 1.40
C GLU A 90 7.42 -6.86 2.32
N GLN A 91 8.14 -5.81 1.89
CA GLN A 91 9.21 -5.22 2.71
C GLN A 91 8.67 -4.61 4.01
N LEU A 92 7.50 -3.98 3.99
CA LEU A 92 6.86 -3.47 5.20
C LEU A 92 6.49 -4.60 6.16
N ALA A 93 5.99 -5.74 5.65
CA ALA A 93 5.70 -6.91 6.47
C ALA A 93 6.97 -7.50 7.10
N LYS A 94 8.08 -7.59 6.34
CA LYS A 94 9.38 -8.02 6.86
C LYS A 94 9.89 -7.10 7.98
N ILE A 95 9.78 -5.79 7.80
CA ILE A 95 10.15 -4.80 8.83
C ILE A 95 9.27 -4.95 10.07
N GLU A 96 7.96 -5.17 9.93
CA GLU A 96 7.06 -5.35 11.06
C GLU A 96 7.34 -6.65 11.83
N LYS A 97 7.61 -7.76 11.13
CA LYS A 97 8.04 -9.04 11.72
C LYS A 97 9.33 -8.85 12.53
N ALA A 98 10.33 -8.19 11.93
CA ALA A 98 11.58 -7.88 12.62
C ALA A 98 11.36 -7.04 13.89
N LYS A 99 10.56 -5.97 13.82
CA LYS A 99 10.25 -5.12 14.99
C LYS A 99 9.61 -5.92 16.13
N LYS A 100 8.65 -6.80 15.84
CA LYS A 100 7.98 -7.64 16.85
C LYS A 100 8.95 -8.62 17.53
N LEU A 101 9.92 -9.16 16.80
CA LEU A 101 10.95 -10.04 17.36
C LEU A 101 11.87 -9.28 18.32
N TYR A 102 12.23 -8.03 18.01
CA TYR A 102 13.01 -7.19 18.92
C TYR A 102 12.25 -6.86 20.21
N ASP A 103 10.96 -6.52 20.13
CA ASP A 103 10.17 -6.13 21.30
C ASP A 103 9.89 -7.30 22.28
N THR A 104 9.93 -8.54 21.80
CA THR A 104 9.61 -9.72 22.63
C THR A 104 10.81 -10.32 23.36
N ASN A 105 12.04 -9.76 23.21
CA ASN A 105 13.30 -10.27 23.78
C ASN A 105 13.58 -11.77 23.51
N ASN A 106 12.83 -12.40 22.62
CA ASN A 106 12.93 -13.82 22.31
C ASN A 106 13.66 -13.97 20.99
N VAL A 107 14.94 -13.57 20.98
CA VAL A 107 15.79 -13.59 19.79
C VAL A 107 16.16 -15.04 19.51
N ASN A 108 15.27 -15.78 18.86
CA ASN A 108 15.60 -17.08 18.31
C ASN A 108 16.26 -16.83 16.96
N GLU A 109 17.59 -16.67 16.94
CA GLU A 109 18.40 -16.32 15.75
C GLU A 109 18.12 -17.22 14.54
N ARG A 110 17.61 -18.44 14.76
CA ARG A 110 17.19 -19.37 13.69
C ARG A 110 16.00 -18.88 12.86
N GLU A 111 15.09 -18.08 13.42
CA GLU A 111 13.98 -17.48 12.66
C GLU A 111 14.43 -16.28 11.80
N TYR A 112 15.60 -15.69 12.10
CA TYR A 112 16.08 -14.49 11.41
C TYR A 112 16.74 -14.79 10.04
N PHE A 113 17.27 -16.00 9.87
CA PHE A 113 17.98 -16.46 8.66
C PHE A 113 17.30 -17.65 7.99
N ALA A 114 16.11 -18.05 8.45
CA ALA A 114 15.28 -18.92 7.65
C ALA A 114 14.77 -18.06 6.48
N ASP A 115 15.50 -18.07 5.37
CA ASP A 115 14.99 -17.59 4.09
C ASP A 115 13.68 -18.35 3.83
N GLU A 116 12.54 -17.69 4.05
CA GLU A 116 11.23 -18.14 3.60
C GLU A 116 11.19 -17.97 2.06
N ASP A 117 12.03 -18.73 1.35
CA ASP A 117 11.97 -18.88 -0.11
C ASP A 117 10.94 -19.96 -0.51
N ASP A 118 10.25 -20.59 0.43
CA ASP A 118 9.20 -21.57 0.16
C ASP A 118 8.04 -21.38 1.15
N GLU A 119 6.97 -20.67 0.77
CA GLU A 119 5.60 -20.90 1.26
C GLU A 119 4.56 -20.01 0.52
N ASP A 120 4.48 -20.16 -0.80
CA ASP A 120 3.18 -20.06 -1.49
C ASP A 120 2.47 -21.41 -1.29
N ASP A 121 2.00 -21.72 -0.07
CA ASP A 121 1.02 -22.79 0.15
C ASP A 121 -0.35 -22.15 0.40
N ASP A 122 -1.14 -22.09 -0.67
CA ASP A 122 -2.57 -21.83 -0.66
C ASP A 122 -3.30 -22.85 0.24
N ASN A 123 -3.26 -22.67 1.56
CA ASN A 123 -3.99 -23.52 2.50
C ASN A 123 -5.46 -23.08 2.61
N ASP A 124 -6.25 -23.38 1.57
CA ASP A 124 -7.68 -23.60 1.68
C ASP A 124 -7.94 -25.01 2.22
N GLY A 125 -8.57 -25.12 3.40
CA GLY A 125 -9.16 -26.39 3.84
C GLY A 125 -9.00 -26.74 5.31
N SER A 126 -9.65 -25.98 6.18
CA SER A 126 -9.94 -26.37 7.56
C SER A 126 -10.59 -27.76 7.68
N ARG A 127 -9.93 -28.77 8.29
CA ARG A 127 -10.58 -29.90 9.00
C ARG A 127 -9.71 -30.43 10.15
N PRO A 128 -10.19 -30.46 11.41
CA PRO A 128 -9.44 -31.04 12.53
C PRO A 128 -9.54 -32.58 12.56
N LEU A 129 -8.40 -33.25 12.69
CA LEU A 129 -8.26 -34.70 12.87
C LEU A 129 -8.78 -35.15 14.26
N LYS A 130 -9.80 -36.01 14.28
CA LYS A 130 -10.31 -36.66 15.50
C LYS A 130 -9.29 -37.69 16.02
N LYS A 131 -8.77 -37.50 17.25
CA LYS A 131 -7.99 -38.53 17.96
C LYS A 131 -8.90 -39.67 18.44
N ALA A 132 -8.70 -40.88 17.91
CA ALA A 132 -9.35 -42.10 18.38
C ALA A 132 -8.66 -42.64 19.65
N LYS A 133 -9.45 -42.94 20.68
CA LYS A 133 -9.01 -43.52 21.96
C LYS A 133 -8.50 -44.96 21.75
N LYS A 134 -7.27 -45.23 22.22
CA LYS A 134 -6.67 -46.57 22.32
C LYS A 134 -7.44 -47.40 23.37
N LYS A 135 -7.94 -48.57 22.96
CA LYS A 135 -8.59 -49.55 23.83
C LYS A 135 -7.56 -50.62 24.19
N GLU A 136 -7.20 -50.70 25.47
CA GLU A 136 -6.30 -51.70 26.04
C GLU A 136 -7.06 -53.03 26.18
N ARG A 137 -6.41 -54.16 25.87
CA ARG A 137 -6.88 -55.53 26.14
C ARG A 137 -5.90 -56.18 27.07
#